data_AF-X1S3W4-F1
#
_entry.id   AF-X1S3W4-F1
#
_cell.length_a   1.000
_cell.length_b   1.000
_cell.length_c   1.000
_cell.angle_alpha   90.00
_cell.angle_beta   90.00
_cell.angle_gamma   90.00
#
_symmetry.space_group_name_H-M   'P 1'
#
loop_
_entity.id
_entity.type
_entity.pdbx_description
1 polymer ?
#
loop_
_entity_poly.entity_id
_entity_poly.type
_entity_poly.pdbx_seq_one_letter_code
_entity_poly.pdbx_strand_id
1 'polypeptide(L)'
;EAVKVIAQHDSSLFRKMHQRALATFGKNRLSYHLTTNLSNIPSIRELSQAEVVKELTKNDDWRQVIHAAYGVLLDEFGKRMVNVLTENREDYYQSVAKHIRRHLEVFGVRKESL
;
A
#
# COMPACT_ATOMS: atom_id res chain seq x y z
N GLU A 1 -2.78 -3.60 1.27
CA GLU A 1 -3.81 -3.98 0.27
C GLU A 1 -4.54 -2.78 -0.35
N ALA A 2 -5.30 -1.95 0.40
CA ALA A 2 -6.01 -0.80 -0.17
C ALA A 2 -5.14 0.11 -1.06
N VAL A 3 -3.91 0.43 -0.63
CA VAL A 3 -2.96 1.23 -1.41
C VAL A 3 -2.58 0.57 -2.73
N LYS A 4 -2.50 -0.77 -2.80
CA LYS A 4 -2.20 -1.49 -4.04
C LYS A 4 -3.33 -1.34 -5.06
N VAL A 5 -4.57 -1.42 -4.59
CA VAL A 5 -5.76 -1.15 -5.40
C VAL A 5 -5.74 0.30 -5.90
N ILE A 6 -5.47 1.25 -5.02
CA ILE A 6 -5.32 2.66 -5.43
C ILE A 6 -4.22 2.83 -6.47
N ALA A 7 -3.06 2.18 -6.30
CA ALA A 7 -1.99 2.21 -7.31
C ALA A 7 -2.44 1.60 -8.65
N GLN A 8 -3.25 0.55 -8.62
CA GLN A 8 -3.78 -0.14 -9.80
C GLN A 8 -4.87 0.65 -10.54
N HIS A 9 -5.69 1.45 -9.85
CA HIS A 9 -6.81 2.15 -10.49
C HIS A 9 -6.62 3.67 -10.62
N ASP A 10 -5.81 4.28 -9.76
CA ASP A 10 -5.52 5.72 -9.78
C ASP A 10 -4.03 5.98 -9.53
N SER A 11 -3.22 5.76 -10.57
CA SER A 11 -1.78 6.03 -10.57
C SER A 11 -1.44 7.48 -10.19
N SER A 12 -2.31 8.43 -10.53
CA SER A 12 -2.12 9.85 -10.19
C SER A 12 -2.26 10.08 -8.69
N LEU A 13 -3.30 9.52 -8.07
CA LEU A 13 -3.48 9.55 -6.63
C LEU A 13 -2.31 8.88 -5.91
N PHE A 14 -1.92 7.67 -6.35
CA PHE A 14 -0.83 6.96 -5.72
C PHE A 14 0.49 7.75 -5.79
N ARG A 15 0.81 8.41 -6.91
CA ARG A 15 2.01 9.26 -7.03
C ARG A 15 2.00 10.41 -6.01
N LYS A 16 0.85 11.06 -5.80
CA LYS A 16 0.69 12.12 -4.78
C LYS A 16 0.85 11.57 -3.37
N MET A 17 0.20 10.44 -3.07
CA MET A 17 0.34 9.76 -1.77
C MET A 17 1.79 9.36 -1.49
N HIS A 18 2.47 8.77 -2.48
CA HIS A 18 3.87 8.37 -2.38
C HIS A 18 4.78 9.56 -2.06
N GLN A 19 4.66 10.65 -2.82
CA GLN A 19 5.44 11.86 -2.59
C GLN A 19 5.18 12.43 -1.19
N ARG A 20 3.91 12.45 -0.76
CA ARG A 20 3.54 12.94 0.56
C ARG A 20 4.10 12.06 1.69
N ALA A 21 4.06 10.75 1.52
CA ALA A 21 4.61 9.79 2.48
C ALA A 21 6.13 9.95 2.63
N LEU A 22 6.87 10.10 1.53
CA LEU A 22 8.31 10.37 1.57
C LEU A 22 8.63 11.70 2.27
N ALA A 23 7.92 12.77 1.89
CA ALA A 23 8.15 14.10 2.45
C ALA A 23 7.88 14.18 3.97
N THR A 24 7.00 13.32 4.49
CA THR A 24 6.61 13.30 5.91
C THR A 24 7.25 12.15 6.70
N PHE A 25 8.02 11.27 6.05
CA PHE A 25 8.53 10.04 6.66
C PHE A 25 9.38 10.30 7.92
N GLY A 26 10.25 11.31 7.88
CA GLY A 26 11.11 11.66 9.02
C GLY A 26 10.33 12.01 10.29
N LYS A 27 9.14 12.61 10.16
CA LYS A 27 8.23 12.90 11.27
C LYS A 27 7.38 11.67 11.63
N ASN A 28 6.82 11.01 10.63
CA ASN A 28 5.89 9.90 10.82
C ASN A 28 6.55 8.69 11.49
N ARG A 29 7.85 8.44 11.21
CA ARG A 29 8.60 7.35 11.84
C ARG A 29 8.80 7.53 13.35
N LEU A 30 8.62 8.72 13.92
CA LEU A 30 8.81 8.93 15.36
C LEU A 30 7.79 8.17 16.21
N SER A 31 6.63 7.85 15.63
CA SER A 31 5.59 7.07 16.27
C SER A 31 5.78 5.55 16.13
N TYR A 32 6.85 5.09 15.47
CA TYR A 32 7.08 3.68 15.15
C TYR A 32 8.57 3.30 15.29
N HIS A 33 8.87 2.10 15.77
CA HIS A 33 10.23 1.57 15.64
C HIS A 33 10.43 0.96 14.25
N LEU A 34 11.04 1.71 13.32
CA LEU A 34 11.25 1.31 11.93
C LEU A 34 12.73 1.32 11.57
N THR A 35 13.18 0.29 10.83
CA THR A 35 14.53 0.18 10.26
C THR A 35 14.57 0.53 8.77
N THR A 36 13.60 1.32 8.31
CA THR A 36 13.38 1.60 6.88
C THR A 36 14.58 2.27 6.24
N ASN A 37 15.04 1.72 5.11
CA ASN A 37 16.06 2.32 4.26
C ASN A 37 15.42 2.99 3.03
N LEU A 38 15.42 4.33 3.01
CA LEU A 38 14.83 5.09 1.90
C LEU A 38 15.54 4.89 0.56
N SER A 39 16.82 4.51 0.56
CA SER A 39 17.58 4.23 -0.66
C SER A 39 17.10 2.98 -1.40
N ASN A 40 16.32 2.11 -0.73
CA ASN A 40 15.71 0.92 -1.34
C ASN A 40 14.39 1.23 -2.05
N ILE A 41 13.90 2.47 -2.00
CA ILE A 41 12.63 2.86 -2.63
C ILE A 41 12.92 3.29 -4.07
N PRO A 42 12.34 2.61 -5.08
CA PRO A 42 12.60 2.94 -6.48
C PRO A 42 11.97 4.27 -6.88
N SER A 43 12.54 4.88 -7.92
CA SER A 43 11.98 6.08 -8.54
C SER A 43 10.63 5.76 -9.19
N ILE A 44 9.54 6.24 -8.59
CA ILE A 44 8.17 6.03 -9.11
C ILE A 44 7.96 6.56 -10.54
N ARG A 45 8.82 7.46 -11.02
CA ARG A 45 8.75 8.02 -12.37
C ARG A 45 9.14 6.99 -13.44
N GLU A 46 9.98 6.03 -13.07
CA GLU A 46 10.54 5.00 -13.96
C GLU A 46 9.71 3.71 -13.97
N LEU A 47 8.76 3.59 -13.04
CA LEU A 47 7.93 2.39 -12.91
C LEU A 47 6.60 2.54 -13.64
N SER A 48 6.25 1.49 -14.39
CA SER A 48 4.89 1.26 -14.82
C SER A 48 3.95 1.00 -13.64
N GLN A 49 2.65 1.12 -13.87
CA GLN A 49 1.65 0.84 -12.86
C GLN A 49 1.74 -0.59 -12.30
N ALA A 50 1.97 -1.58 -13.17
CA ALA A 50 2.11 -2.97 -12.75
C ALA A 50 3.38 -3.19 -11.90
N GLU A 51 4.47 -2.51 -12.24
CA GLU A 51 5.72 -2.56 -11.46
C GLU A 51 5.55 -1.90 -10.09
N VAL A 52 4.83 -0.77 -10.01
CA VAL A 52 4.48 -0.16 -8.72
C VAL A 52 3.74 -1.16 -7.82
N VAL A 53 2.70 -1.83 -8.34
CA VAL A 53 1.92 -2.81 -7.56
C VAL A 53 2.78 -4.00 -7.12
N LYS A 54 3.68 -4.46 -8.00
CA LYS A 54 4.66 -5.52 -7.71
C LYS A 54 5.61 -5.11 -6.59
N GLU A 55 6.17 -3.91 -6.66
CA GLU A 55 7.09 -3.38 -5.65
C GLU A 55 6.39 -3.16 -4.30
N LEU A 56 5.17 -2.61 -4.29
CA LEU A 56 4.35 -2.51 -3.08
C LEU A 56 4.00 -3.86 -2.44
N THR A 57 4.24 -4.98 -3.13
CA THR A 57 4.06 -6.33 -2.59
C THR A 57 5.35 -6.93 -2.03
N LYS A 58 6.51 -6.53 -2.56
CA LYS A 58 7.82 -7.16 -2.26
C LYS A 58 8.77 -6.29 -1.45
N ASN A 59 8.66 -4.97 -1.59
CA ASN A 59 9.58 -4.00 -1.01
C ASN A 59 9.09 -3.60 0.39
N ASP A 60 9.76 -4.09 1.43
CA ASP A 60 9.38 -3.88 2.82
C ASP A 60 9.55 -2.41 3.24
N ASP A 61 10.64 -1.78 2.81
CA ASP A 61 10.95 -0.38 3.09
C ASP A 61 9.86 0.55 2.52
N TRP A 62 9.47 0.31 1.28
CA TRP A 62 8.41 1.10 0.65
C TRP A 62 7.06 0.91 1.36
N ARG A 63 6.72 -0.34 1.75
CA ARG A 63 5.50 -0.59 2.54
C ARG A 63 5.53 0.12 3.89
N GLN A 64 6.68 0.15 4.56
CA GLN A 64 6.84 0.85 5.84
C GLN A 64 6.66 2.37 5.70
N VAL A 65 7.21 2.99 4.66
CA VAL A 65 7.00 4.43 4.40
C VAL A 65 5.52 4.76 4.26
N ILE A 66 4.80 3.99 3.44
CA ILE A 66 3.36 4.20 3.24
C ILE A 66 2.59 3.94 4.53
N HIS A 67 2.92 2.86 5.26
CA HIS A 67 2.24 2.48 6.49
C HIS A 67 2.38 3.55 7.57
N ALA A 68 3.59 4.05 7.81
CA ALA A 68 3.85 5.11 8.79
C ALA A 68 3.09 6.40 8.45
N ALA A 69 2.84 6.68 7.17
CA ALA A 69 2.17 7.88 6.71
C ALA A 69 0.64 7.82 6.72
N TYR A 70 0.01 6.72 7.16
CA TYR A 70 -1.44 6.50 6.99
C TYR A 70 -2.29 7.68 7.50
N GLY A 71 -1.95 8.27 8.65
CA GLY A 71 -2.72 9.38 9.24
C GLY A 71 -2.73 10.61 8.33
N VAL A 72 -1.55 11.06 7.87
CA VAL A 72 -1.44 12.22 6.97
C VAL A 72 -2.09 11.93 5.61
N LEU A 73 -1.95 10.70 5.10
CA LEU A 73 -2.56 10.31 3.83
C LEU A 73 -4.09 10.29 3.90
N LEU A 74 -4.67 9.84 5.01
CA LEU A 74 -6.12 9.88 5.20
C LEU A 74 -6.64 11.31 5.37
N ASP A 75 -5.92 12.15 6.09
CA ASP A 75 -6.30 13.55 6.31
C ASP A 75 -6.33 14.34 4.98
N GLU A 76 -5.36 14.10 4.10
CA GLU A 76 -5.22 14.83 2.84
C GLU A 76 -6.00 14.19 1.67
N PHE A 77 -6.01 12.85 1.59
CA PHE A 77 -6.53 12.12 0.43
C PHE A 77 -7.72 11.21 0.73
N GLY A 78 -8.17 11.13 1.99
CA GLY A 78 -9.13 10.13 2.45
C GLY A 78 -10.40 10.03 1.61
N LYS A 79 -11.02 11.17 1.26
CA LYS A 79 -12.22 11.19 0.41
C LYS A 79 -11.97 10.53 -0.95
N ARG A 80 -10.85 10.85 -1.60
CA ARG A 80 -10.50 10.30 -2.92
C ARG A 80 -10.11 8.83 -2.83
N MET A 81 -9.39 8.44 -1.77
CA MET A 81 -9.08 7.04 -1.49
C MET A 81 -10.36 6.20 -1.36
N VAL A 82 -11.33 6.67 -0.57
CA VAL A 82 -12.61 5.99 -0.39
C VAL A 82 -13.37 5.87 -1.71
N ASN A 83 -13.40 6.92 -2.54
CA ASN A 83 -14.04 6.87 -3.85
C ASN A 83 -13.43 5.79 -4.74
N VAL A 84 -12.10 5.78 -4.90
CA VAL A 84 -11.39 4.78 -5.71
C VAL A 84 -11.67 3.36 -5.21
N LEU A 85 -11.64 3.14 -3.89
CA LEU A 85 -11.91 1.82 -3.30
C LEU A 85 -13.39 1.41 -3.45
N THR A 86 -14.32 2.37 -3.47
CA THR A 86 -15.74 2.10 -3.64
C THR A 86 -16.06 1.74 -5.10
N GLU A 87 -15.48 2.45 -6.05
CA GLU A 87 -15.59 2.17 -7.49
C GLU A 87 -14.98 0.82 -7.86
N ASN A 88 -13.91 0.41 -7.15
CA ASN A 88 -13.17 -0.82 -7.41
C ASN A 88 -13.31 -1.82 -6.25
N ARG A 89 -14.52 -1.93 -5.69
CA ARG A 89 -14.79 -2.70 -4.46
C ARG A 89 -14.44 -4.18 -4.59
N GLU A 90 -14.71 -4.79 -5.74
CA GLU A 90 -14.43 -6.20 -5.97
C GLU A 90 -12.92 -6.48 -5.94
N ASP A 91 -12.12 -5.67 -6.64
CA ASP A 91 -10.66 -5.77 -6.62
C ASP A 91 -10.09 -5.53 -5.21
N TYR A 92 -10.70 -4.62 -4.45
CA TYR A 92 -10.33 -4.42 -3.05
C TYR A 92 -10.62 -5.64 -2.18
N TYR A 93 -11.81 -6.22 -2.29
CA TYR A 93 -12.17 -7.43 -1.55
C TYR A 93 -11.28 -8.62 -1.92
N GLN A 94 -11.01 -8.82 -3.21
CA GLN A 94 -10.11 -9.87 -3.67
C GLN A 94 -8.67 -9.68 -3.16
N SER A 95 -8.16 -8.44 -3.21
CA SER A 95 -6.83 -8.11 -2.69
C SER A 95 -6.72 -8.44 -1.19
N VAL A 96 -7.70 -8.03 -0.38
CA VAL A 96 -7.74 -8.31 1.06
C VAL A 96 -7.87 -9.81 1.33
N ALA A 97 -8.81 -10.49 0.66
CA ALA A 97 -9.04 -11.92 0.85
C ALA A 97 -7.80 -12.74 0.50
N LYS A 98 -7.12 -12.42 -0.61
CA LYS A 98 -5.86 -13.08 -1.02
C LYS A 98 -4.76 -12.85 0.00
N HIS A 99 -4.61 -11.63 0.51
CA HIS A 99 -3.60 -11.30 1.50
C HIS A 99 -3.82 -12.05 2.82
N ILE A 100 -5.04 -12.01 3.36
CA ILE A 100 -5.39 -12.69 4.62
C ILE A 100 -5.24 -14.21 4.46
N ARG A 101 -5.72 -14.78 3.34
CA ARG A 101 -5.58 -16.23 3.07
C ARG A 101 -4.13 -16.68 3.12
N ARG A 102 -3.23 -15.94 2.48
CA ARG A 102 -1.79 -16.25 2.51
C ARG A 102 -1.23 -16.25 3.93
N HIS A 103 -1.71 -15.38 4.82
CA HIS A 103 -1.31 -15.40 6.23
C HIS A 103 -1.86 -16.64 6.94
N LEU A 104 -3.14 -16.96 6.74
CA LEU A 104 -3.79 -18.12 7.35
C LEU A 104 -3.16 -19.46 6.93
N GLU A 105 -2.76 -19.58 5.66
CA GLU A 105 -2.07 -20.77 5.14
C GLU A 105 -0.74 -21.03 5.86
N VAL A 106 0.00 -19.97 6.24
CA VAL A 106 1.24 -20.09 7.02
C VAL A 106 0.97 -20.62 8.44
N PHE A 107 -0.24 -20.41 8.97
CA PHE A 107 -0.70 -20.97 10.24
C PHE A 107 -1.34 -22.37 10.10
N GLY A 108 -1.30 -22.98 8.92
CA GLY A 108 -1.85 -24.32 8.69
C GLY A 108 -3.38 -24.39 8.55
N VAL A 109 -4.06 -23.24 8.50
CA VAL A 109 -5.51 -23.19 8.24
C VAL A 109 -5.72 -23.45 6.75
N ARG A 110 -6.14 -24.68 6.42
CA ARG A 110 -6.52 -25.05 5.05
C ARG A 110 -8.00 -24.78 4.80
N LYS A 111 -8.32 -24.44 3.56
CA LYS A 111 -9.71 -24.33 3.08
C LYS A 111 -10.33 -25.72 3.19
N GLU A 112 -11.34 -25.90 4.04
CA GLU A 112 -12.24 -27.05 3.90
C GLU A 112 -12.94 -26.91 2.55
N SER A 113 -12.74 -27.89 1.68
CA SER A 113 -13.49 -28.02 0.44
C SER A 113 -14.95 -28.27 0.82
N LEU A 114 -15.81 -27.27 0.59
CA LEU A 114 -17.26 -27.43 0.50
C LEU A 114 -17.62 -28.00 -0.87
#